data_AF-A0A8J4D9K9-F1
#
_entry.id   AF-A0A8J4D9K9-F1
#
_cell.length_a   1.000
_cell.length_b   1.000
_cell.length_c   1.000
_cell.angle_alpha   90.00
_cell.angle_beta   90.00
_cell.angle_gamma   90.00
#
_symmetry.space_group_name_H-M   'P 1'
#
loop_
_entity.id
_entity.type
_entity.pdbx_description
1 polymer ?
#
loop_
_entity_poly.entity_id
_entity_poly.type
_entity_poly.pdbx_seq_one_letter_code
_entity_poly.pdbx_strand_id
1 'polypeptide(L)'
;MDHFGDDIRNNGSAWNAATECSNLPNCKGFNSNGWIKTAAAPLAPESSSPVCFYTKIPAPPPPTPACLAFTGYIATPGVDHFGDDIRNNGSAWNAATECSNLPNCKGFNSNGWIKTAAAPLAPESSPVCFYTKIPAPPPPTPACLAFTGYIATPGVDHFGDDIRNNGSARNAATECSKLPNCKGFNSNGWIKTAAAPLAPESSPVCFYTKIPVS
;
A
#
# COMPACT_ATOMS: atom_id res chain seq x y z
N MET A 1 49.08 -10.49 1.39
CA MET A 1 48.82 -9.25 2.15
C MET A 1 47.94 -9.61 3.31
N ASP A 2 47.98 -8.84 4.40
CA ASP A 2 47.21 -9.07 5.61
C ASP A 2 46.57 -7.77 6.11
N HIS A 3 45.61 -7.86 7.03
CA HIS A 3 45.15 -6.72 7.82
C HIS A 3 45.71 -6.84 9.24
N PHE A 4 46.24 -5.77 9.82
CA PHE A 4 46.89 -5.82 11.14
C PHE A 4 46.08 -5.10 12.22
N GLY A 5 46.17 -5.59 13.47
CA GLY A 5 45.60 -4.92 14.65
C GLY A 5 44.12 -5.20 14.89
N ASP A 6 43.53 -6.17 14.20
CA ASP A 6 42.10 -6.46 14.19
C ASP A 6 41.78 -7.96 14.34
N ASP A 7 42.76 -8.72 14.84
CA ASP A 7 42.65 -10.15 15.08
C ASP A 7 41.62 -10.46 16.18
N ILE A 8 40.69 -11.37 15.86
CA ILE A 8 39.74 -11.95 16.81
C ILE A 8 40.44 -13.09 17.57
N ARG A 9 40.99 -14.06 16.83
CA ARG A 9 41.77 -15.20 17.34
C ARG A 9 42.47 -15.97 16.20
N ASN A 10 43.37 -16.88 16.58
CA ASN A 10 44.06 -17.78 15.66
C ASN A 10 43.55 -19.21 15.80
N ASN A 11 43.18 -19.82 14.67
CA ASN A 11 42.69 -21.19 14.58
C ASN A 11 43.71 -22.19 14.00
N GLY A 12 44.96 -21.77 13.83
CA GLY A 12 46.10 -22.60 13.43
C GLY A 12 46.12 -23.02 11.96
N SER A 13 45.05 -22.74 11.19
CA SER A 13 45.01 -22.97 9.75
C SER A 13 43.94 -22.12 9.07
N ALA A 14 44.14 -21.87 7.77
CA ALA A 14 43.15 -21.23 6.92
C ALA A 14 41.80 -21.98 6.91
N TRP A 15 41.81 -23.32 6.94
CA TRP A 15 40.59 -24.13 6.90
C TRP A 15 39.75 -23.96 8.18
N ASN A 16 40.39 -24.01 9.35
CA ASN A 16 39.68 -23.81 10.62
C ASN A 16 39.18 -22.36 10.74
N ALA A 17 39.98 -21.39 10.26
CA ALA A 17 39.59 -19.99 10.24
C ALA A 17 38.41 -19.73 9.30
N ALA A 18 38.36 -20.37 8.13
CA ALA A 18 37.24 -20.26 7.19
C ALA A 18 35.92 -20.76 7.79
N THR A 19 35.95 -21.97 8.37
CA THR A 19 34.79 -22.61 9.00
C THR A 19 34.21 -21.72 10.10
N GLU A 20 35.07 -21.14 10.91
CA GLU A 20 34.64 -20.32 12.02
C GLU A 20 34.23 -18.91 11.61
N CYS A 21 35.01 -18.25 10.76
CA CYS A 21 34.72 -16.93 10.23
C CYS A 21 33.35 -16.89 9.56
N SER A 22 32.95 -17.97 8.88
CA SER A 22 31.62 -18.11 8.27
C SER A 22 30.49 -17.94 9.30
N ASN A 23 30.67 -18.45 10.51
CA ASN A 23 29.68 -18.43 11.59
C ASN A 23 29.81 -17.23 12.53
N LEU A 24 30.96 -16.56 12.56
CA LEU A 24 31.19 -15.38 13.41
C LEU A 24 30.55 -14.11 12.81
N PRO A 25 29.62 -13.44 13.51
CA PRO A 25 28.96 -12.24 12.99
C PRO A 25 29.93 -11.06 12.75
N ASN A 26 30.95 -10.93 13.60
CA ASN A 26 31.95 -9.86 13.54
C ASN A 26 33.15 -10.19 12.65
N CYS A 27 33.27 -11.42 12.11
CA CYS A 27 34.34 -11.74 11.18
C CYS A 27 34.12 -11.03 9.84
N LYS A 28 35.17 -10.38 9.31
CA LYS A 28 35.20 -9.79 7.97
C LYS A 28 36.19 -10.50 7.04
N GLY A 29 37.09 -11.31 7.56
CA GLY A 29 38.00 -12.16 6.77
C GLY A 29 38.97 -12.93 7.65
N PHE A 30 39.89 -13.65 7.02
CA PHE A 30 40.96 -14.38 7.70
C PHE A 30 42.19 -14.52 6.79
N ASN A 31 43.36 -14.80 7.34
CA ASN A 31 44.57 -15.05 6.55
C ASN A 31 44.96 -16.54 6.50
N SER A 32 45.91 -16.87 5.62
CA SER A 32 46.36 -18.26 5.39
C SER A 32 47.02 -18.92 6.61
N ASN A 33 47.43 -18.15 7.61
CA ASN A 33 47.97 -18.65 8.88
C ASN A 33 46.87 -18.95 9.92
N GLY A 34 45.61 -18.68 9.60
CA GLY A 34 44.47 -18.98 10.46
C GLY A 34 44.04 -17.86 11.41
N TRP A 35 44.56 -16.65 11.24
CA TRP A 35 44.09 -15.48 11.99
C TRP A 35 42.77 -14.96 11.41
N ILE A 36 41.75 -14.90 12.25
CA ILE A 36 40.40 -14.40 11.93
C ILE A 36 40.33 -12.92 12.29
N LYS A 37 39.71 -12.09 11.45
CA LYS A 37 39.84 -10.64 11.49
C LYS A 37 38.51 -9.90 11.46
N THR A 38 38.46 -8.73 12.13
CA THR A 38 37.29 -7.85 12.17
C THR A 38 37.25 -6.81 11.04
N ALA A 39 38.30 -6.73 10.22
CA ALA A 39 38.34 -5.93 9.00
C ALA A 39 38.86 -6.75 7.81
N ALA A 40 38.56 -6.27 6.60
CA ALA A 40 39.00 -6.88 5.34
C ALA A 40 39.86 -5.95 4.47
N ALA A 41 39.96 -4.67 4.86
CA ALA A 41 40.70 -3.63 4.17
C ALA A 41 40.96 -2.45 5.13
N PRO A 42 42.06 -1.69 4.93
CA PRO A 42 43.08 -1.87 3.90
C PRO A 42 44.03 -3.06 4.20
N LEU A 43 44.54 -3.71 3.15
CA LEU A 43 45.54 -4.77 3.29
C LEU A 43 46.96 -4.20 3.17
N ALA A 44 47.88 -4.69 3.99
CA ALA A 44 49.29 -4.35 3.99
C ALA A 44 50.15 -5.60 3.71
N PRO A 45 51.34 -5.45 3.10
CA PRO A 45 52.25 -6.57 2.90
C PRO A 45 52.78 -7.08 4.25
N GLU A 46 52.80 -8.40 4.42
CA GLU A 46 53.42 -9.01 5.59
C GLU A 46 54.92 -9.24 5.34
N SER A 47 55.75 -8.65 6.20
CA SER A 47 57.20 -8.59 6.00
C SER A 47 57.93 -9.87 6.40
N SER A 48 57.29 -10.75 7.17
CA SER A 48 57.90 -11.98 7.72
C SER A 48 57.63 -13.22 6.86
N SER A 49 56.46 -13.30 6.22
CA SER A 49 56.07 -14.38 5.32
C SER A 49 54.87 -13.96 4.47
N PRO A 50 54.85 -14.21 3.15
CA PRO A 50 53.70 -13.87 2.33
C PRO A 50 52.49 -14.74 2.72
N VAL A 51 51.44 -14.09 3.22
CA VAL A 51 50.14 -14.71 3.50
C VAL A 51 49.10 -14.31 2.45
N CYS A 52 48.13 -15.20 2.24
CA CYS A 52 46.89 -14.88 1.52
C CYS A 52 45.85 -14.37 2.50
N PHE A 53 45.10 -13.33 2.12
CA PHE A 53 43.93 -12.87 2.86
C PHE A 53 42.65 -13.30 2.13
N TYR A 54 41.68 -13.79 2.89
CA TYR A 54 40.38 -14.27 2.43
C TYR A 54 39.30 -13.41 3.06
N THR A 55 38.64 -12.59 2.23
CA THR A 55 37.51 -11.77 2.68
C THR A 55 36.26 -12.63 2.84
N LYS A 56 35.55 -12.45 3.97
CA LYS A 56 34.23 -13.05 4.15
C LYS A 56 33.24 -12.35 3.23
N ILE A 57 32.69 -13.10 2.28
CA ILE A 57 31.54 -12.63 1.51
C ILE A 57 30.32 -12.69 2.45
N PRO A 58 29.58 -11.59 2.66
CA PRO A 58 28.32 -11.65 3.39
C PRO A 58 27.43 -12.73 2.76
N ALA A 59 26.87 -13.62 3.57
CA ALA A 59 25.88 -14.56 3.07
C ALA A 59 24.79 -13.75 2.34
N PRO A 60 24.32 -14.20 1.16
CA PRO A 60 23.15 -13.58 0.55
C PRO A 60 22.05 -13.51 1.60
N PRO A 61 21.25 -12.43 1.66
CA PRO A 61 20.06 -12.43 2.50
C PRO A 61 19.26 -13.70 2.19
N PRO A 62 18.63 -14.33 3.20
CA PRO A 62 17.77 -15.48 2.97
C PRO A 62 16.82 -15.16 1.81
N PRO A 63 16.53 -16.10 0.90
CA PRO A 63 15.56 -15.86 -0.15
C PRO A 63 14.28 -15.35 0.51
N THR A 64 13.85 -14.15 0.12
CA THR A 64 12.63 -13.54 0.65
C THR A 64 11.50 -14.54 0.45
N PRO A 65 10.74 -14.91 1.50
CA PRO A 65 9.64 -15.84 1.32
C PRO A 65 8.72 -15.28 0.25
N ALA A 66 8.38 -16.10 -0.74
CA ALA A 66 7.34 -15.74 -1.69
C ALA A 66 6.06 -15.49 -0.89
N CYS A 67 5.58 -14.24 -0.90
CA CYS A 67 4.34 -13.90 -0.23
C CYS A 67 3.17 -14.68 -0.85
N LEU A 68 2.24 -15.14 -0.01
CA LEU A 68 1.00 -15.74 -0.50
C LEU A 68 0.20 -14.72 -1.31
N ALA A 69 -0.56 -15.16 -2.31
CA ALA A 69 -1.47 -14.27 -3.03
C ALA A 69 -2.84 -14.24 -2.34
N PHE A 70 -3.37 -13.03 -2.12
CA PHE A 70 -4.74 -12.83 -1.65
C PHE A 70 -5.48 -11.92 -2.62
N THR A 71 -6.65 -12.36 -3.11
CA THR A 71 -7.50 -11.55 -3.99
C THR A 71 -7.88 -10.24 -3.30
N GLY A 72 -7.68 -9.11 -4.00
CA GLY A 72 -7.94 -7.79 -3.45
C GLY A 72 -6.80 -7.20 -2.62
N TYR A 73 -5.61 -7.82 -2.63
CA TYR A 73 -4.43 -7.32 -1.92
C TYR A 73 -3.17 -7.32 -2.79
N ILE A 74 -2.29 -6.36 -2.52
CA ILE A 74 -0.92 -6.32 -3.06
C ILE A 74 0.05 -6.70 -1.95
N ALA A 75 0.85 -7.73 -2.18
CA ALA A 75 1.85 -8.19 -1.22
C ALA A 75 3.18 -7.45 -1.40
N THR A 76 3.81 -7.03 -0.31
CA THR A 76 5.17 -6.47 -0.28
C THR A 76 6.00 -7.24 0.75
N PRO A 77 7.09 -7.92 0.33
CA PRO A 77 7.91 -8.73 1.23
C PRO A 77 8.86 -7.87 2.08
N GLY A 78 9.18 -8.35 3.28
CA GLY A 78 10.21 -7.80 4.15
C GLY A 78 9.87 -6.45 4.81
N VAL A 79 8.58 -6.08 4.80
CA VAL A 79 8.11 -4.82 5.37
C VAL A 79 6.88 -5.03 6.23
N ASP A 80 6.64 -4.09 7.15
CA ASP A 80 5.42 -3.99 7.94
C ASP A 80 5.02 -2.52 8.13
N HIS A 81 3.83 -2.28 8.66
CA HIS A 81 3.41 -0.98 9.19
C HIS A 81 3.22 -1.10 10.71
N PHE A 82 3.69 -0.15 11.51
CA PHE A 82 3.67 -0.27 12.97
C PHE A 82 2.71 0.72 13.64
N GLY A 83 2.16 0.34 14.80
CA GLY A 83 1.44 1.26 15.70
C GLY A 83 -0.04 1.48 15.39
N ASP A 84 -0.63 0.68 14.50
CA ASP A 84 -1.97 0.90 13.97
C ASP A 84 -2.79 -0.40 13.85
N ASP A 85 -2.44 -1.39 14.68
CA ASP A 85 -3.08 -2.70 14.72
C ASP A 85 -4.53 -2.60 15.23
N ILE A 86 -5.45 -3.17 14.45
CA ILE A 86 -6.85 -3.38 14.85
C ILE A 86 -6.93 -4.61 15.76
N ARG A 87 -6.38 -5.75 15.31
CA ARG A 87 -6.28 -7.01 16.06
C ARG A 87 -5.38 -8.04 15.35
N ASN A 88 -5.10 -9.15 16.03
CA ASN A 88 -4.36 -10.29 15.49
C ASN A 88 -5.27 -11.52 15.30
N ASN A 89 -5.27 -12.07 14.09
CA ASN A 89 -6.04 -13.25 13.69
C ASN A 89 -5.23 -14.55 13.57
N GLY A 90 -3.96 -14.51 13.98
CA GLY A 90 -3.02 -15.62 14.05
C GLY A 90 -2.45 -16.10 12.71
N SER A 91 -3.02 -15.67 11.58
CA SER A 91 -2.51 -16.01 10.25
C SER A 91 -2.92 -15.00 9.18
N ALA A 92 -2.15 -14.97 8.09
CA ALA A 92 -2.47 -14.20 6.89
C ALA A 92 -3.86 -14.53 6.30
N TRP A 93 -4.27 -15.80 6.28
CA TRP A 93 -5.56 -16.24 5.74
C TRP A 93 -6.76 -15.70 6.53
N ASN A 94 -6.69 -15.79 7.86
CA ASN A 94 -7.74 -15.28 8.73
C ASN A 94 -7.78 -13.74 8.69
N ALA A 95 -6.61 -13.09 8.62
CA ALA A 95 -6.53 -11.65 8.48
C ALA A 95 -7.10 -11.15 7.15
N ALA A 96 -6.80 -11.83 6.03
CA ALA A 96 -7.34 -11.49 4.71
C ALA A 96 -8.87 -11.58 4.66
N THR A 97 -9.42 -12.69 5.18
CA THR A 97 -10.88 -12.91 5.24
C THR A 97 -11.56 -11.80 6.00
N GLU A 98 -10.99 -11.41 7.12
CA GLU A 98 -11.60 -10.43 7.99
C GLU A 98 -11.38 -8.98 7.54
N CYS A 99 -10.15 -8.63 7.17
CA CYS A 99 -9.82 -7.31 6.65
C CYS A 99 -10.71 -6.94 5.46
N SER A 100 -11.11 -7.93 4.64
CA SER A 100 -12.02 -7.71 3.51
C SER A 100 -13.38 -7.15 3.96
N ASN A 101 -13.87 -7.57 5.12
CA ASN A 101 -15.16 -7.14 5.70
C ASN A 101 -15.05 -5.92 6.61
N LEU A 102 -13.84 -5.51 7.01
CA LEU A 102 -13.62 -4.34 7.87
C LEU A 102 -13.45 -3.05 7.03
N PRO A 103 -14.34 -2.04 7.17
CA PRO A 103 -14.24 -0.79 6.41
C PRO A 103 -12.97 0.02 6.73
N ASN A 104 -12.52 -0.04 7.98
CA ASN A 104 -11.31 0.65 8.45
C ASN A 104 -10.02 -0.14 8.22
N CYS A 105 -10.08 -1.39 7.74
CA CYS A 105 -8.87 -2.13 7.42
C CYS A 105 -8.24 -1.61 6.13
N LYS A 106 -6.94 -1.32 6.17
CA LYS A 106 -6.13 -0.91 5.02
C LYS A 106 -5.09 -1.95 4.62
N GLY A 107 -4.78 -2.90 5.49
CA GLY A 107 -3.90 -4.02 5.18
C GLY A 107 -3.72 -4.97 6.36
N PHE A 108 -2.87 -5.97 6.18
CA PHE A 108 -2.48 -6.91 7.23
C PHE A 108 -1.08 -7.48 6.96
N ASN A 109 -0.41 -8.06 7.96
CA ASN A 109 0.86 -8.76 7.75
C ASN A 109 0.72 -10.29 7.81
N SER A 110 1.76 -11.02 7.41
CA SER A 110 1.75 -12.49 7.33
C SER A 110 1.57 -13.19 8.68
N ASN A 111 1.81 -12.49 9.79
CA ASN A 111 1.57 -12.99 11.15
C ASN A 111 0.11 -12.82 11.61
N GLY A 112 -0.74 -12.20 10.78
CA GLY A 112 -2.16 -12.06 11.03
C GLY A 112 -2.58 -10.74 11.71
N TRP A 113 -1.68 -9.78 11.85
CA TRP A 113 -2.02 -8.45 12.37
C TRP A 113 -2.72 -7.62 11.29
N ILE A 114 -3.93 -7.18 11.58
CA ILE A 114 -4.78 -6.34 10.72
C ILE A 114 -4.57 -4.88 11.09
N LYS A 115 -4.49 -3.99 10.10
CA LYS A 115 -4.02 -2.61 10.29
C LYS A 115 -4.94 -1.55 9.70
N THR A 116 -4.98 -0.38 10.36
CA THR A 116 -5.77 0.78 9.93
C THR A 116 -5.06 1.68 8.91
N ALA A 117 -3.77 1.46 8.66
CA ALA A 117 -2.98 2.09 7.63
C ALA A 117 -2.17 1.05 6.84
N ALA A 118 -1.69 1.48 5.67
CA ALA A 118 -0.86 0.68 4.77
C ALA A 118 0.38 1.45 4.26
N ALA A 119 0.61 2.64 4.81
CA ALA A 119 1.76 3.48 4.50
C ALA A 119 1.96 4.52 5.63
N PRO A 120 3.23 4.89 5.93
CA PRO A 120 4.46 4.38 5.32
C PRO A 120 4.83 2.97 5.80
N LEU A 121 5.40 2.16 4.91
CA LEU A 121 5.92 0.83 5.27
C LEU A 121 7.36 0.95 5.75
N ALA A 122 7.72 0.17 6.76
CA ALA A 122 9.06 0.10 7.34
C ALA A 122 9.65 -1.32 7.17
N PRO A 123 10.97 -1.45 6.95
CA PRO A 123 11.63 -2.76 6.91
C PRO A 123 11.40 -3.54 8.21
N GLU A 124 11.12 -4.83 8.07
CA GLU A 124 11.00 -5.75 9.20
C GLU A 124 12.21 -6.69 9.24
N SER A 125 12.69 -6.97 10.45
CA SER A 125 13.85 -7.82 10.74
C SER A 125 13.56 -9.31 10.54
N SER A 126 12.28 -9.69 10.60
CA SER A 126 11.78 -11.05 10.39
C SER A 126 11.17 -11.20 8.99
N PRO A 127 11.24 -12.40 8.36
CA PRO A 127 10.61 -12.65 7.07
C PRO A 127 9.08 -12.55 7.14
N VAL A 128 8.55 -11.34 7.01
CA VAL A 128 7.11 -11.06 6.93
C VAL A 128 6.73 -10.53 5.56
N CYS A 129 5.46 -10.65 5.22
CA CYS A 129 4.86 -9.97 4.08
C CYS A 129 3.77 -9.03 4.57
N PHE A 130 3.75 -7.81 4.06
CA PHE A 130 2.63 -6.89 4.24
C PHE A 130 1.68 -6.97 3.04
N TYR A 131 0.38 -6.99 3.30
CA TYR A 131 -0.69 -7.11 2.32
C TYR A 131 -1.53 -5.84 2.33
N THR A 132 -1.32 -4.97 1.36
CA THR A 132 -2.08 -3.72 1.21
C THR A 132 -3.42 -4.01 0.54
N LYS A 133 -4.53 -3.58 1.17
CA LYS A 133 -5.87 -3.73 0.62
C LYS A 133 -6.03 -2.84 -0.60
N ILE A 134 -6.39 -3.42 -1.74
CA ILE A 134 -6.74 -2.68 -2.94
C ILE A 134 -8.10 -1.99 -2.65
N PRO A 135 -8.20 -0.66 -2.80
CA PRO A 135 -9.48 0.02 -2.68
C PRO A 135 -10.49 -0.62 -3.64
N ALA A 136 -11.69 -0.94 -3.14
CA ALA A 136 -12.76 -1.37 -4.02
C ALA A 136 -12.99 -0.26 -5.06
N PRO A 137 -13.26 -0.62 -6.34
CA PRO A 137 -13.75 0.36 -7.29
C PRO A 137 -14.93 1.12 -6.69
N PRO A 138 -15.09 2.42 -6.98
CA PRO A 138 -16.31 3.11 -6.64
C PRO A 138 -17.50 2.29 -7.15
N PRO A 139 -18.63 2.23 -6.42
CA PRO A 139 -19.84 1.65 -6.95
C PRO A 139 -20.09 2.22 -8.35
N PRO A 140 -20.51 1.40 -9.34
CA PRO A 140 -20.86 1.92 -10.65
C PRO A 140 -21.85 3.08 -10.46
N THR A 141 -21.51 4.26 -10.96
CA THR A 141 -22.42 5.40 -10.98
C THR A 141 -23.73 4.96 -11.63
N PRO A 142 -24.91 5.24 -11.03
CA PRO A 142 -26.17 4.91 -11.66
C PRO A 142 -26.21 5.50 -13.06
N ALA A 143 -26.62 4.70 -14.04
CA ALA A 143 -26.96 5.25 -15.33
C ALA A 143 -28.13 6.23 -15.14
N CYS A 144 -27.91 7.51 -15.40
CA CYS A 144 -28.95 8.51 -15.32
C CYS A 144 -30.04 8.26 -16.38
N LEU A 145 -31.30 8.45 -16.01
CA LEU A 145 -32.41 8.37 -16.97
C LEU A 145 -32.32 9.51 -17.98
N ALA A 146 -32.51 9.23 -19.27
CA ALA A 146 -32.55 10.31 -20.26
C ALA A 146 -33.87 11.08 -20.19
N PHE A 147 -33.79 12.42 -20.21
CA PHE A 147 -34.94 13.31 -20.35
C PHE A 147 -34.68 14.30 -21.49
N THR A 148 -35.60 14.36 -22.47
CA THR A 148 -35.50 15.30 -23.60
C THR A 148 -35.41 16.74 -23.09
N GLY A 149 -34.43 17.50 -23.61
CA GLY A 149 -34.18 18.88 -23.19
C GLY A 149 -33.29 19.02 -21.95
N TYR A 150 -32.68 17.93 -21.47
CA TYR A 150 -31.78 17.95 -20.32
C TYR A 150 -30.48 17.19 -20.58
N ILE A 151 -29.38 17.67 -19.99
CA ILE A 151 -28.11 16.97 -19.91
C ILE A 151 -27.97 16.38 -18.51
N ALA A 152 -27.75 15.07 -18.42
CA ALA A 152 -27.57 14.37 -17.16
C ALA A 152 -26.09 14.32 -16.75
N THR A 153 -25.80 14.58 -15.47
CA THR A 153 -24.47 14.44 -14.87
C THR A 153 -24.57 13.56 -13.62
N PRO A 154 -23.94 12.37 -13.61
CA PRO A 154 -24.00 11.46 -12.48
C PRO A 154 -23.12 11.92 -11.32
N GLY A 155 -23.51 11.56 -10.09
CA GLY A 155 -22.72 11.73 -8.87
C GLY A 155 -22.60 13.17 -8.37
N VAL A 156 -23.47 14.07 -8.84
CA VAL A 156 -23.43 15.49 -8.46
C VAL A 156 -24.83 16.02 -8.16
N ASP A 157 -24.88 17.11 -7.39
CA ASP A 157 -26.08 17.91 -7.15
C ASP A 157 -25.74 19.41 -7.06
N HIS A 158 -26.77 20.25 -7.05
CA HIS A 158 -26.66 21.67 -6.68
C HIS A 158 -27.46 21.91 -5.40
N PHE A 159 -26.97 22.72 -4.46
CA PHE A 159 -27.62 22.92 -3.16
C PHE A 159 -28.08 24.37 -2.94
N GLY A 160 -29.10 24.55 -2.11
CA GLY A 160 -29.51 25.85 -1.58
C GLY A 160 -30.46 26.67 -2.45
N ASP A 161 -31.02 26.08 -3.51
CA ASP A 161 -31.77 26.79 -4.55
C ASP A 161 -33.02 26.01 -5.03
N ASP A 162 -33.53 25.13 -4.16
CA ASP A 162 -34.68 24.28 -4.43
C ASP A 162 -35.97 25.11 -4.55
N ILE A 163 -36.71 24.90 -5.64
CA ILE A 163 -38.06 25.44 -5.86
C ILE A 163 -39.08 24.58 -5.10
N ARG A 164 -39.03 23.26 -5.32
CA ARG A 164 -39.89 22.24 -4.70
C ARG A 164 -39.39 20.82 -5.00
N ASN A 165 -39.95 19.84 -4.30
CA ASN A 165 -39.73 18.41 -4.55
C ASN A 165 -40.96 17.76 -5.20
N ASN A 166 -40.75 17.05 -6.32
CA ASN A 166 -41.77 16.35 -7.08
C ASN A 166 -41.71 14.81 -6.95
N GLY A 167 -40.88 14.32 -6.04
CA GLY A 167 -40.76 12.91 -5.61
C GLY A 167 -40.01 12.00 -6.56
N SER A 168 -39.75 12.42 -7.80
CA SER A 168 -38.97 11.65 -8.78
C SER A 168 -38.39 12.53 -9.88
N ALA A 169 -37.31 12.05 -10.50
CA ALA A 169 -36.72 12.65 -11.69
C ALA A 169 -37.75 12.89 -12.83
N ARG A 170 -38.64 11.93 -13.08
CA ARG A 170 -39.64 12.03 -14.17
C ARG A 170 -40.66 13.13 -13.92
N ASN A 171 -41.16 13.25 -12.69
CA ASN A 171 -42.09 14.30 -12.32
C ASN A 171 -41.40 15.67 -12.33
N ALA A 172 -40.17 15.74 -11.82
CA ALA A 172 -39.36 16.94 -11.84
C ALA A 172 -39.04 17.41 -13.27
N ALA A 173 -38.71 16.51 -14.20
CA ALA A 173 -38.51 16.83 -15.61
C ALA A 173 -39.76 17.45 -16.25
N THR A 174 -40.92 16.85 -16.00
CA THR A 174 -42.22 17.31 -16.52
C THR A 174 -42.53 18.73 -16.03
N GLU A 175 -42.32 18.98 -14.74
CA GLU A 175 -42.63 20.26 -14.12
C GLU A 175 -41.58 21.34 -14.39
N CYS A 176 -40.29 21.01 -14.35
CA CYS A 176 -39.21 21.93 -14.67
C CYS A 176 -39.33 22.49 -16.09
N SER A 177 -39.83 21.69 -17.04
CA SER A 177 -40.07 22.15 -18.42
C SER A 177 -41.08 23.28 -18.50
N LYS A 178 -42.07 23.32 -17.60
CA LYS A 178 -43.13 24.35 -17.53
C LYS A 178 -42.70 25.61 -16.77
N LEU A 179 -41.67 25.51 -15.92
CA LEU A 179 -41.24 26.60 -15.04
C LEU A 179 -40.14 27.46 -15.72
N PRO A 180 -40.38 28.76 -15.94
CA PRO A 180 -39.39 29.65 -16.55
C PRO A 180 -38.11 29.82 -15.73
N ASN A 181 -38.24 29.78 -14.40
CA ASN A 181 -37.13 29.90 -13.46
C ASN A 181 -36.43 28.56 -13.15
N CYS A 182 -36.91 27.43 -13.67
CA CYS A 182 -36.21 26.16 -13.47
C CYS A 182 -34.98 26.08 -14.39
N LYS A 183 -33.83 25.77 -13.78
CA LYS A 183 -32.56 25.54 -14.49
C LYS A 183 -32.09 24.08 -14.44
N GLY A 184 -32.62 23.28 -13.52
CA GLY A 184 -32.35 21.85 -13.47
C GLY A 184 -33.14 21.14 -12.38
N PHE A 185 -32.89 19.84 -12.23
CA PHE A 185 -33.44 19.04 -11.14
C PHE A 185 -32.51 17.85 -10.84
N ASN A 186 -32.67 17.20 -9.69
CA ASN A 186 -31.93 15.97 -9.37
C ASN A 186 -32.82 14.71 -9.42
N SER A 187 -32.20 13.52 -9.37
CA SER A 187 -32.91 12.25 -9.49
C SER A 187 -33.91 11.98 -8.37
N ASN A 188 -33.77 12.66 -7.23
CA ASN A 188 -34.69 12.61 -6.09
C ASN A 188 -35.93 13.50 -6.29
N GLY A 189 -35.99 14.25 -7.39
CA GLY A 189 -37.14 15.07 -7.76
C GLY A 189 -37.10 16.52 -7.26
N TRP A 190 -35.97 16.98 -6.71
CA TRP A 190 -35.79 18.39 -6.35
C TRP A 190 -35.54 19.24 -7.59
N ILE A 191 -36.41 20.23 -7.82
CA ILE A 191 -36.34 21.19 -8.92
C ILE A 191 -35.59 22.43 -8.45
N LYS A 192 -34.71 22.98 -9.29
CA LYS A 192 -33.71 23.99 -8.89
C LYS A 192 -33.69 25.24 -9.75
N THR A 193 -33.39 26.39 -9.14
CA THR A 193 -33.27 27.69 -9.81
C THR A 193 -31.89 27.96 -10.40
N ALA A 194 -30.89 27.13 -10.09
CA ALA A 194 -29.56 27.13 -10.68
C ALA A 194 -29.17 25.71 -11.12
N ALA A 195 -28.16 25.65 -12.00
CA ALA A 195 -27.60 24.40 -12.52
C ALA A 195 -26.07 24.35 -12.36
N ALA A 196 -25.49 25.37 -11.71
CA ALA A 196 -24.07 25.48 -11.45
C ALA A 196 -23.84 26.48 -10.30
N PRO A 197 -22.79 26.28 -9.48
CA PRO A 197 -21.81 25.19 -9.54
C PRO A 197 -22.38 23.85 -9.02
N LEU A 198 -21.98 22.74 -9.65
CA LEU A 198 -22.33 21.39 -9.18
C LEU A 198 -21.30 20.91 -8.15
N ALA A 199 -21.77 20.21 -7.13
CA ALA A 199 -20.97 19.62 -6.07
C ALA A 199 -21.09 18.08 -6.09
N PRO A 200 -20.01 17.34 -5.81
CA PRO A 200 -20.06 15.88 -5.67
C PRO A 200 -21.04 15.44 -4.57
N GLU A 201 -21.83 14.42 -4.86
CA GLU A 201 -22.77 13.83 -3.91
C GLU A 201 -22.28 12.45 -3.45
N SER A 202 -22.43 12.17 -2.15
CA SER A 202 -22.04 10.91 -1.52
C SER A 202 -23.00 9.75 -1.86
N SER A 203 -24.22 10.09 -2.23
CA SER A 203 -25.27 9.17 -2.67
C SER A 203 -25.37 9.12 -4.21
N PRO A 204 -25.74 7.97 -4.79
CA PRO A 204 -26.00 7.83 -6.23
C PRO A 204 -27.14 8.75 -6.73
N VAL A 205 -26.81 10.02 -7.02
CA VAL A 205 -27.73 11.03 -7.55
C VAL A 205 -27.31 11.43 -8.96
N CYS A 206 -28.29 11.74 -9.81
CA CYS A 206 -28.05 12.38 -11.10
C CYS A 206 -28.61 13.79 -11.08
N PHE A 207 -27.81 14.75 -11.53
CA PHE A 207 -28.28 16.11 -11.80
C PHE A 207 -28.65 16.26 -13.28
N TYR A 208 -29.75 16.94 -13.57
CA TYR A 208 -30.28 17.15 -14.91
C TYR A 208 -30.34 18.65 -15.20
N THR A 209 -29.41 19.14 -16.00
CA THR A 209 -29.34 20.54 -16.41
C THR A 209 -30.26 20.80 -17.59
N LYS A 210 -31.14 21.80 -17.48
CA LYS A 210 -32.06 22.19 -18.57
C LYS A 210 -31.26 22.84 -19.70
N ILE A 211 -31.44 22.35 -20.92
CA ILE A 211 -30.85 22.95 -22.12
C ILE A 211 -31.59 24.27 -22.40
N PRO A 212 -30.89 25.42 -22.49
CA PRO A 212 -31.53 26.67 -22.90
C PRO A 212 -32.10 26.50 -24.31
N VAL A 213 -33.38 26.83 -24.49
CA VAL A 213 -33.95 27.02 -25.83
C VAL A 213 -33.50 28.38 -26.33
N SER A 214 -32.75 28.37 -27.44
CA SER A 214 -32.31 29.55 -28.20
C SER A 214 -33.47 30.23 -28.91
#